data_AF-A0A540VNB3-F1
#
_entry.id   AF-A0A540VNB3-F1
#
_cell.length_a   1.000
_cell.length_b   1.000
_cell.length_c   1.000
_cell.angle_alpha   90.00
_cell.angle_beta   90.00
_cell.angle_gamma   90.00
#
_symmetry.space_group_name_H-M   'P 1'
#
loop_
_entity.id
_entity.type
_entity.pdbx_description
1 polymer ?
#
loop_
_entity_poly.entity_id
_entity_poly.type
_entity_poly.pdbx_seq_one_letter_code
_entity_poly.pdbx_strand_id
1 'polypeptide(L)'
;VHLAMHRFLEAEGLDQPVHRPADFDLSAYVNHGGLNFKLSDEPLAIELQVTAETAVHLEETPLSTDQRITNAQDGRRRITATVPDTAQLRWWLLGMGDQIEVTAPQALREELAERLNQALAQYR
;
A
#
# COMPACT_ATOMS: atom_id res chain seq x y z
N VAL A 1 18.79 -2.59 1.39
CA VAL A 1 18.43 -1.66 2.49
C VAL A 1 18.22 -0.28 1.90
N HIS A 2 17.08 0.37 2.18
CA HIS A 2 16.85 1.77 1.81
C HIS A 2 17.37 2.69 2.91
N LEU A 3 18.21 3.66 2.54
CA LEU A 3 18.72 4.68 3.44
C LEU A 3 17.93 5.97 3.22
N ALA A 4 17.51 6.63 4.30
CA ALA A 4 16.71 7.84 4.17
C ALA A 4 17.66 9.03 3.98
N MET A 5 17.48 9.77 2.88
CA MET A 5 18.36 10.87 2.49
C MET A 5 18.53 11.93 3.58
N HIS A 6 17.46 12.27 4.31
CA HIS A 6 17.49 13.26 5.39
C HIS A 6 18.22 12.78 6.66
N ARG A 7 18.67 11.52 6.72
CA ARG A 7 19.47 10.98 7.84
C ARG A 7 20.97 11.02 7.59
N PHE A 8 21.41 11.40 6.39
CA PHE A 8 22.82 11.60 6.11
C PHE A 8 23.28 12.94 6.68
N LEU A 9 24.35 12.93 7.47
CA LEU A 9 24.94 14.14 8.06
C LEU A 9 26.01 14.74 7.14
N GLU A 10 26.78 13.88 6.47
CA GLU A 10 27.88 14.24 5.58
C GLU A 10 28.07 13.16 4.51
N ALA A 11 28.63 13.54 3.36
CA ALA A 11 29.04 12.63 2.31
C ALA A 11 30.36 13.11 1.70
N GLU A 12 31.32 12.22 1.55
CA GLU A 12 32.62 12.48 0.93
C GLU A 12 32.70 11.76 -0.42
N GLY A 13 33.18 12.47 -1.45
CA GLY A 13 33.41 11.88 -2.76
C GLY A 13 34.70 11.06 -2.76
N LEU A 14 34.67 9.85 -3.32
CA LEU A 14 35.84 8.98 -3.46
C LEU A 14 36.35 9.01 -4.90
N ASP A 15 37.68 8.97 -5.07
CA ASP A 15 38.35 8.78 -6.37
C ASP A 15 38.29 7.31 -6.84
N GLN A 16 37.14 6.65 -6.62
CA GLN A 16 36.91 5.26 -7.03
C GLN A 16 35.82 5.22 -8.11
N PRO A 17 36.04 4.48 -9.21
CA PRO A 17 35.04 4.36 -10.26
C PRO A 17 33.80 3.61 -9.74
N VAL A 18 32.62 4.08 -10.14
CA VAL A 18 31.36 3.39 -9.83
C VAL A 18 31.17 2.18 -10.75
N HIS A 19 30.78 1.04 -10.19
CA HIS A 19 30.36 -0.12 -10.96
C HIS A 19 28.84 -0.13 -11.10
N ARG A 20 28.34 0.50 -12.16
CA ARG A 20 26.90 0.48 -12.48
C ARG A 20 26.54 -0.86 -13.16
N PRO A 21 25.50 -1.58 -12.70
CA PRO A 21 24.99 -2.74 -13.43
C PRO A 21 24.49 -2.30 -14.81
N ALA A 22 24.89 -3.02 -15.87
CA ALA A 22 24.59 -2.65 -17.26
C ALA A 22 23.08 -2.50 -17.53
N ASP A 23 22.28 -3.38 -16.91
CA ASP A 23 20.84 -3.49 -17.17
C ASP A 23 19.99 -2.77 -16.11
N PHE A 24 20.59 -1.93 -15.26
CA PHE A 24 19.84 -1.22 -14.21
C PHE A 24 19.16 0.05 -14.74
N ASP A 25 17.83 -0.01 -14.83
CA ASP A 25 16.94 1.13 -15.05
C ASP A 25 16.30 1.57 -13.72
N LEU A 26 16.64 2.78 -13.26
CA LEU A 26 16.11 3.36 -12.04
C LEU A 26 14.60 3.62 -12.12
N SER A 27 14.11 4.07 -13.27
CA SER A 27 12.69 4.36 -13.49
C SER A 27 11.89 3.07 -13.41
N ALA A 28 12.37 2.01 -14.08
CA ALA A 28 11.78 0.69 -13.95
C ALA A 28 11.80 0.20 -12.50
N TYR A 29 12.94 0.32 -11.80
CA TYR A 29 13.07 -0.09 -10.41
C TYR A 29 12.07 0.61 -9.48
N VAL A 30 11.93 1.94 -9.60
CA VAL A 30 10.98 2.73 -8.81
C VAL A 30 9.52 2.37 -9.15
N ASN A 31 9.18 2.26 -10.44
CA ASN A 31 7.82 1.95 -10.88
C ASN A 31 7.37 0.55 -10.45
N HIS A 32 8.29 -0.41 -10.33
CA HIS A 32 8.00 -1.74 -9.76
C HIS A 32 8.00 -1.76 -8.23
N GLY A 33 7.98 -0.58 -7.59
CA GLY A 33 7.91 -0.46 -6.14
C GLY A 33 9.23 -0.84 -5.44
N GLY A 34 10.37 -0.73 -6.13
CA GLY A 34 11.68 -1.07 -5.57
C GLY A 34 12.10 -0.21 -4.37
N LEU A 35 11.37 0.86 -4.04
CA LEU A 35 11.52 1.66 -2.82
C LEU A 35 10.44 1.39 -1.76
N ASN A 36 9.49 0.49 -2.02
CA ASN A 36 8.41 0.14 -1.09
C ASN A 36 8.89 -0.85 -0.04
N PHE A 37 8.21 -0.92 1.12
CA PHE A 37 8.41 -2.00 2.08
C PHE A 37 7.56 -3.20 1.65
N LYS A 38 8.03 -3.87 0.59
CA LYS A 38 7.35 -5.04 0.02
C LYS A 38 7.27 -6.18 1.03
N LEU A 39 6.09 -6.77 1.12
CA LEU A 39 5.83 -8.03 1.84
C LEU A 39 5.88 -9.23 0.88
N SER A 40 5.57 -8.99 -0.40
CA SER A 40 5.66 -9.96 -1.50
C SER A 40 6.11 -9.26 -2.79
N ASP A 41 6.67 -10.03 -3.72
CA ASP A 41 6.93 -9.58 -5.10
C ASP A 41 5.66 -9.65 -5.97
N GLU A 42 4.67 -10.43 -5.56
CA GLU A 42 3.39 -10.52 -6.26
C GLU A 42 2.46 -9.37 -5.84
N PRO A 43 1.78 -8.72 -6.80
CA PRO A 43 0.77 -7.72 -6.48
C PRO A 43 -0.48 -8.38 -5.88
N LEU A 44 -1.21 -7.60 -5.08
CA LEU A 44 -2.41 -8.04 -4.40
C LEU A 44 -3.65 -7.51 -5.14
N ALA A 45 -4.48 -8.42 -5.64
CA ALA A 45 -5.82 -8.06 -6.11
C ALA A 45 -6.74 -7.92 -4.90
N ILE A 46 -7.13 -6.69 -4.57
CA ILE A 46 -7.95 -6.38 -3.40
C ILE A 46 -9.38 -6.04 -3.78
N GLU A 47 -10.28 -6.34 -2.85
CA GLU A 47 -11.66 -5.87 -2.87
C GLU A 47 -11.97 -5.22 -1.53
N LEU A 48 -12.52 -4.00 -1.61
CA LEU A 48 -12.84 -3.18 -0.46
C LEU A 48 -14.32 -2.79 -0.53
N GLN A 49 -14.98 -2.74 0.61
CA GLN A 49 -16.18 -1.91 0.78
C GLN A 49 -15.79 -0.63 1.49
N VAL A 50 -16.22 0.51 0.98
CA VAL A 50 -15.93 1.83 1.53
C VAL A 50 -17.21 2.64 1.72
N THR A 51 -17.18 3.63 2.60
CA THR A 51 -18.24 4.64 2.67
C THR A 51 -18.33 5.42 1.34
N ALA A 52 -19.46 6.07 1.10
CA ALA A 52 -19.63 6.91 -0.10
C ALA A 52 -18.62 8.08 -0.13
N GLU A 53 -18.30 8.68 1.01
CA GLU A 53 -17.32 9.77 1.12
C GLU A 53 -15.90 9.30 0.78
N THR A 54 -15.45 8.17 1.34
CA THR A 54 -14.17 7.57 0.98
C THR A 54 -14.10 7.21 -0.50
N ALA A 55 -15.21 6.76 -1.09
CA ALA A 55 -15.25 6.45 -2.51
C ALA A 55 -14.98 7.68 -3.40
N VAL A 56 -15.52 8.86 -3.04
CA VAL A 56 -15.26 10.11 -3.77
C VAL A 56 -13.76 10.45 -3.76
N HIS A 57 -13.09 10.31 -2.61
CA HIS A 57 -11.65 10.52 -2.56
C HIS A 57 -10.86 9.53 -3.43
N LEU A 58 -11.30 8.27 -3.49
CA LEU A 58 -10.68 7.25 -4.32
C LEU A 58 -10.99 7.43 -5.82
N GLU A 59 -12.00 8.20 -6.20
CA GLU A 59 -12.20 8.64 -7.60
C GLU A 59 -11.10 9.60 -8.04
N GLU A 60 -10.68 10.51 -7.16
CA GLU A 60 -9.64 11.52 -7.42
C GLU A 60 -8.23 10.96 -7.23
N THR A 61 -8.06 10.05 -6.28
CA THR A 61 -6.77 9.46 -5.88
C THR A 61 -6.84 7.93 -5.94
N PRO A 62 -6.92 7.35 -7.15
CA PRO A 62 -7.08 5.91 -7.30
C PRO A 62 -5.86 5.15 -6.76
N LEU A 63 -6.11 3.99 -6.15
CA LEU A 63 -5.08 3.10 -5.60
C LEU A 63 -4.16 2.53 -6.69
N SER A 64 -4.71 2.35 -7.89
CA SER A 64 -4.03 1.81 -9.06
C SER A 64 -4.79 2.20 -10.33
N THR A 65 -4.14 2.04 -11.49
CA THR A 65 -4.73 2.38 -12.80
C THR A 65 -5.89 1.47 -13.19
N ASP A 66 -5.95 0.25 -12.66
CA ASP A 66 -7.01 -0.73 -12.89
C ASP A 66 -8.15 -0.63 -11.85
N GLN A 67 -8.13 0.39 -10.98
CA GLN A 67 -9.15 0.58 -9.97
C GLN A 67 -10.54 0.72 -10.61
N ARG A 68 -11.53 0.04 -10.02
CA ARG A 68 -12.94 0.14 -10.38
C ARG A 68 -13.79 0.39 -9.14
N ILE A 69 -14.82 1.21 -9.32
CA ILE A 69 -15.79 1.55 -8.28
C ILE A 69 -17.18 1.15 -8.74
N THR A 70 -17.88 0.35 -7.95
CA THR A 70 -19.27 -0.03 -8.19
C THR A 70 -20.13 0.21 -6.94
N ASN A 71 -21.45 0.18 -7.11
CA ASN A 71 -22.36 0.23 -5.97
C ASN A 71 -22.31 -1.09 -5.20
N ALA A 72 -22.31 -1.00 -3.86
CA ALA A 72 -22.47 -2.14 -2.96
C ALA A 72 -23.81 -2.05 -2.22
N GLN A 73 -24.04 -2.95 -1.25
CA GLN A 73 -25.19 -2.87 -0.36
C GLN A 73 -25.07 -1.69 0.61
N ASP A 74 -26.20 -1.26 1.17
CA ASP A 74 -26.27 -0.31 2.28
C ASP A 74 -25.63 1.06 2.03
N GLY A 75 -25.65 1.52 0.77
CA GLY A 75 -25.10 2.83 0.40
C GLY A 75 -23.56 2.89 0.37
N ARG A 76 -22.89 1.77 0.64
CA ARG A 76 -21.42 1.65 0.47
C ARG A 76 -21.06 1.49 -1.00
N ARG A 77 -19.78 1.69 -1.29
CA ARG A 77 -19.19 1.45 -2.62
C ARG A 77 -18.21 0.30 -2.54
N ARG A 78 -18.19 -0.52 -3.59
CA ARG A 78 -17.22 -1.59 -3.76
C ARG A 78 -16.07 -1.08 -4.63
N ILE A 79 -14.85 -1.27 -4.15
CA ILE A 79 -13.62 -0.93 -4.86
C ILE A 79 -12.89 -2.24 -5.20
N THR A 80 -12.42 -2.39 -6.44
CA THR A 80 -11.45 -3.43 -6.79
C THR A 80 -10.23 -2.80 -7.42
N ALA A 81 -9.04 -3.27 -7.09
CA ALA A 81 -7.77 -2.73 -7.58
C ALA A 81 -6.66 -3.80 -7.47
N THR A 82 -5.64 -3.69 -8.31
CA THR A 82 -4.40 -4.46 -8.17
C THR A 82 -3.30 -3.56 -7.63
N VAL A 83 -2.85 -3.82 -6.39
CA VAL A 83 -1.93 -2.94 -5.66
C VAL A 83 -0.66 -3.67 -5.21
N PRO A 84 0.46 -2.97 -4.97
CA PRO A 84 1.64 -3.59 -4.39
C PRO A 84 1.38 -4.16 -2.98
N ASP A 85 1.82 -5.39 -2.73
CA ASP A 85 1.72 -6.02 -1.42
C ASP A 85 2.79 -5.45 -0.46
N THR A 86 2.40 -4.48 0.36
CA THR A 86 3.34 -3.66 1.15
C THR A 86 2.87 -3.42 2.58
N ALA A 87 3.82 -3.14 3.48
CA ALA A 87 3.51 -2.68 4.84
C ALA A 87 2.76 -1.35 4.84
N GLN A 88 3.09 -0.45 3.89
CA GLN A 88 2.38 0.83 3.72
C GLN A 88 0.88 0.62 3.44
N LEU A 89 0.53 -0.35 2.60
CA LEU A 89 -0.87 -0.69 2.34
C LEU A 89 -1.59 -1.12 3.64
N ARG A 90 -0.96 -1.95 4.49
CA ARG A 90 -1.54 -2.35 5.78
C ARG A 90 -1.78 -1.15 6.68
N TRP A 91 -0.80 -0.26 6.80
CA TRP A 91 -0.95 0.94 7.62
C TRP A 91 -2.04 1.86 7.11
N TRP A 92 -2.12 2.05 5.80
CA TRP A 92 -3.18 2.82 5.18
C TRP A 92 -4.55 2.22 5.47
N LEU A 93 -4.73 0.92 5.22
CA LEU A 93 -6.00 0.20 5.49
C LEU A 93 -6.42 0.28 6.96
N LEU A 94 -5.49 0.09 7.90
CA LEU A 94 -5.77 0.22 9.34
C LEU A 94 -6.12 1.66 9.73
N GLY A 95 -5.42 2.64 9.15
CA GLY A 95 -5.63 4.06 9.43
C GLY A 95 -6.98 4.60 8.96
N MET A 96 -7.59 3.97 7.95
CA MET A 96 -8.95 4.29 7.49
C MET A 96 -10.03 3.93 8.53
N GLY A 97 -9.74 3.04 9.47
CA GLY A 97 -10.65 2.66 10.55
C GLY A 97 -11.94 2.01 10.03
N ASP A 98 -13.08 2.50 10.50
CA ASP A 98 -14.42 2.01 10.18
C ASP A 98 -14.93 2.42 8.78
N GLN A 99 -14.22 3.32 8.10
CA GLN A 99 -14.60 3.80 6.78
C GLN A 99 -14.40 2.74 5.67
N ILE A 100 -13.57 1.73 5.93
CA ILE A 100 -13.21 0.71 4.96
C ILE A 100 -13.33 -0.69 5.56
N GLU A 101 -13.63 -1.65 4.70
CA GLU A 101 -13.61 -3.06 5.02
C GLU A 101 -12.95 -3.81 3.87
N VAL A 102 -11.94 -4.62 4.16
CA VAL A 102 -11.37 -5.55 3.18
C VAL A 102 -12.28 -6.75 3.05
N THR A 103 -12.89 -6.96 1.89
CA THR A 103 -13.71 -8.15 1.60
C THR A 103 -12.93 -9.24 0.88
N ALA A 104 -11.85 -8.89 0.18
CA ALA A 104 -10.90 -9.84 -0.40
C ALA A 104 -9.48 -9.25 -0.55
N PRO A 105 -8.42 -10.07 -0.55
CA PRO A 105 -8.43 -11.51 -0.29
C PRO A 105 -8.66 -11.83 1.19
N GLN A 106 -9.17 -13.05 1.46
CA GLN A 106 -9.52 -13.49 2.81
C GLN A 106 -8.33 -13.41 3.79
N ALA A 107 -7.13 -13.78 3.34
CA ALA A 107 -5.92 -13.70 4.17
C ALA A 107 -5.62 -12.27 4.66
N LEU A 108 -5.78 -11.26 3.79
CA LEU A 108 -5.60 -9.86 4.17
C LEU A 108 -6.69 -9.40 5.16
N ARG A 109 -7.93 -9.82 4.93
CA ARG A 109 -9.05 -9.53 5.83
C ARG A 109 -8.78 -10.09 7.23
N GLU A 110 -8.36 -11.35 7.32
CA GLU A 110 -8.03 -12.02 8.58
C GLU A 110 -6.87 -11.33 9.30
N GLU A 111 -5.80 -10.98 8.57
CA GLU A 111 -4.65 -10.24 9.10
C GLU A 111 -5.10 -8.92 9.75
N LEU A 112 -5.92 -8.13 9.06
CA LEU A 112 -6.39 -6.84 9.57
C LEU A 112 -7.36 -7.01 10.74
N ALA A 113 -8.25 -7.99 10.70
CA ALA A 113 -9.18 -8.28 11.78
C ALA A 113 -8.44 -8.65 13.08
N GLU A 114 -7.38 -9.46 12.99
CA GLU A 114 -6.55 -9.79 14.14
C GLU A 114 -5.88 -8.54 14.73
N ARG A 115 -5.25 -7.72 13.88
CA ARG A 115 -4.60 -6.47 14.31
C ARG A 115 -5.59 -5.49 14.95
N LEU A 116 -6.80 -5.35 14.40
CA LEU A 116 -7.84 -4.50 14.94
C LEU A 116 -8.35 -5.01 16.30
N ASN A 117 -8.48 -6.32 16.48
CA ASN A 117 -8.83 -6.92 17.77
C ASN A 117 -7.75 -6.65 18.82
N GLN A 118 -6.48 -6.79 18.46
CA GLN A 118 -5.35 -6.46 19.35
C GLN A 118 -5.33 -4.98 19.71
N ALA A 119 -5.59 -4.09 18.74
CA ALA A 119 -5.68 -2.66 18.97
C ALA A 119 -6.84 -2.31 19.92
N LEU A 120 -8.02 -2.89 19.70
CA LEU A 120 -9.18 -2.70 20.57
C LEU A 120 -8.93 -3.16 22.01
N ALA A 121 -8.17 -4.25 22.19
CA ALA A 121 -7.80 -4.74 23.51
C ALA A 121 -6.94 -3.74 24.31
N GLN A 122 -6.26 -2.79 23.66
CA GLN A 122 -5.49 -1.74 24.36
C GLN A 122 -6.38 -0.64 24.97
N TYR A 123 -7.66 -0.58 24.58
CA TYR A 123 -8.63 0.42 25.04
C TYR A 123 -9.69 -0.17 25.98
N ARG A 124 -9.56 -1.44 26.36
CA ARG A 124 -10.45 -2.17 27.27
C ARG A 124 -9.73 -2.49 28.57
#